data_AF-A0A820MEY9-F1
#
_entry.id   AF-A0A820MEY9-F1
#
_cell.length_a   1.000
_cell.length_b   1.000
_cell.length_c   1.000
_cell.angle_alpha   90.00
_cell.angle_beta   90.00
_cell.angle_gamma   90.00
#
_symmetry.space_group_name_H-M   'P 1'
#
loop_
_entity.id
_entity.type
_entity.pdbx_description
1 polymer ?
#
loop_
_entity_poly.entity_id
_entity_poly.type
_entity_poly.pdbx_seq_one_letter_code
_entity_poly.pdbx_strand_id
1 'polypeptide(L)'
;GISLGEIIFYNIFYEISSLCTSIVTQDQNGHIIHGRNLDFGLLLGWDKVNKSWILTNKLRPLVIAINYTKNGEIRFQTISFAGLIGAITGIKPGRFSITLNTRFDLNGGYIGIIEWIYNINRNQSFVTLAIRDMLTGAENYDEAVEYLSKIPLLAPCYYILAGIKSGQVSKLF
;
A
#
# COMPACT_ATOMS: atom_id res chain seq x y z
N GLY A 1 -26.25 7.14 -4.54
CA GLY A 1 -25.12 6.87 -3.64
C GLY A 1 -24.52 5.53 -3.98
N ILE A 2 -23.28 5.26 -3.57
CA ILE A 2 -22.62 3.94 -3.72
C ILE A 2 -22.97 3.09 -2.49
N SER A 3 -23.23 1.79 -2.64
CA SER A 3 -23.55 0.93 -1.50
C SER A 3 -22.31 0.65 -0.63
N LEU A 4 -22.53 0.40 0.66
CA LEU A 4 -21.42 0.05 1.58
C LEU A 4 -20.66 -1.19 1.11
N GLY A 5 -21.38 -2.22 0.61
CA GLY A 5 -20.76 -3.45 0.12
C GLY A 5 -19.81 -3.21 -1.06
N GLU A 6 -20.18 -2.34 -2.00
CA GLU A 6 -19.31 -1.97 -3.13
C GLU A 6 -18.04 -1.24 -2.68
N ILE A 7 -18.15 -0.33 -1.69
CA ILE A 7 -16.99 0.37 -1.13
C ILE A 7 -16.07 -0.58 -0.36
N ILE A 8 -16.63 -1.52 0.41
CA ILE A 8 -15.84 -2.54 1.09
C ILE A 8 -15.10 -3.41 0.07
N PHE A 9 -15.80 -3.90 -0.95
CA PHE A 9 -15.20 -4.70 -2.02
C PHE A 9 -14.09 -3.94 -2.75
N TYR A 10 -14.29 -2.65 -3.03
CA TYR A 10 -13.27 -1.79 -3.61
C TYR A 10 -11.99 -1.72 -2.78
N ASN A 11 -12.11 -1.71 -1.45
CA ASN A 11 -10.96 -1.69 -0.54
C ASN A 11 -10.26 -3.05 -0.42
N ILE A 12 -11.01 -4.15 -0.57
CA ILE A 12 -10.45 -5.52 -0.60
C ILE A 12 -9.70 -5.78 -1.91
N PHE A 13 -10.07 -5.10 -2.99
CA PHE A 13 -9.57 -5.40 -4.33
C PHE A 13 -8.03 -5.34 -4.46
N TYR A 14 -7.35 -4.53 -3.63
CA TYR A 14 -5.89 -4.46 -3.63
C TYR A 14 -5.20 -5.71 -3.05
N GLU A 15 -5.88 -6.50 -2.21
CA GLU A 15 -5.35 -7.72 -1.58
C GLU A 15 -5.14 -8.88 -2.58
N ILE A 16 -5.68 -8.72 -3.80
CA ILE A 16 -5.85 -9.81 -4.75
C ILE A 16 -4.80 -9.77 -5.87
N SER A 17 -4.61 -8.61 -6.50
CA SER A 17 -3.66 -8.50 -7.62
C SER A 17 -3.33 -7.05 -7.96
N SER A 18 -2.06 -6.70 -7.82
CA SER A 18 -1.46 -5.51 -8.43
C SER A 18 -0.09 -5.88 -8.98
N LEU A 19 0.40 -5.14 -9.96
CA LEU A 19 1.82 -5.15 -10.32
C LEU A 19 2.44 -3.81 -9.91
N CYS A 20 3.68 -3.86 -9.45
CA CYS A 20 4.34 -2.69 -8.90
C CYS A 20 5.84 -2.80 -9.12
N THR A 21 6.47 -1.67 -9.39
CA THR A 21 7.92 -1.50 -9.31
C THR A 21 8.24 -0.48 -8.25
N SER A 22 9.16 -0.80 -7.35
CA SER A 22 9.62 0.10 -6.28
C SER A 22 11.15 0.06 -6.21
N ILE A 23 11.77 1.22 -6.15
CA ILE A 23 13.22 1.40 -6.20
C ILE A 23 13.62 2.32 -5.05
N VAL A 24 14.59 1.88 -4.27
CA VAL A 24 15.26 2.71 -3.27
C VAL A 24 16.73 2.83 -3.66
N THR A 25 17.24 4.05 -3.74
CA THR A 25 18.65 4.33 -4.02
C THR A 25 19.21 5.24 -2.95
N GLN A 26 20.53 5.17 -2.77
CA GLN A 26 21.27 6.06 -1.91
C GLN A 26 22.41 6.72 -2.71
N ASP A 27 22.52 8.04 -2.64
CA ASP A 27 23.63 8.76 -3.28
C ASP A 27 24.92 8.71 -2.44
N GLN A 28 26.00 9.28 -2.97
CA GLN A 28 27.31 9.31 -2.30
C GLN A 28 27.31 10.13 -1.00
N ASN A 29 26.36 11.04 -0.83
CA ASN A 29 26.21 11.88 0.36
C ASN A 29 25.30 11.22 1.41
N GLY A 30 24.76 10.03 1.12
CA GLY A 30 23.84 9.31 2.00
C GLY A 30 22.37 9.73 1.88
N HIS A 31 22.01 10.54 0.88
CA HIS A 31 20.61 10.86 0.61
C HIS A 31 19.88 9.67 0.01
N ILE A 32 18.68 9.41 0.53
CA ILE A 32 17.83 8.31 0.08
C ILE A 32 16.76 8.85 -0.87
N ILE A 33 16.62 8.19 -2.03
CA ILE A 33 15.54 8.43 -3.00
C ILE A 33 14.71 7.16 -3.11
N HIS A 34 13.40 7.29 -2.92
CA HIS A 34 12.44 6.20 -3.01
C HIS A 34 11.40 6.51 -4.10
N GLY A 35 11.44 5.77 -5.20
CA GLY A 35 10.54 5.92 -6.34
C GLY A 35 9.75 4.65 -6.62
N ARG A 36 8.60 4.78 -7.29
CA ARG A 36 7.76 3.62 -7.67
C ARG A 36 6.80 3.88 -8.85
N ASN A 37 6.33 2.81 -9.49
CA ASN A 37 5.28 2.79 -10.53
C ASN A 37 4.14 1.81 -10.20
N LEU A 38 2.86 2.27 -10.26
CA LEU A 38 1.67 1.55 -9.76
C LEU A 38 0.90 1.01 -10.94
N ASP A 39 0.95 -0.30 -11.13
CA ASP A 39 0.31 -0.95 -12.26
C ASP A 39 -0.90 -1.72 -11.74
N PHE A 40 -2.06 -1.05 -11.75
CA PHE A 40 -3.29 -1.57 -11.14
C PHE A 40 -4.46 -1.60 -12.13
N GLY A 41 -5.36 -2.58 -11.93
CA GLY A 41 -6.50 -2.82 -12.81
C GLY A 41 -6.18 -3.60 -14.10
N LEU A 42 -5.02 -4.26 -14.13
CA LEU A 42 -4.62 -5.13 -15.23
C LEU A 42 -5.53 -6.37 -15.29
N LEU A 43 -5.70 -6.93 -16.49
CA LEU A 43 -6.45 -8.18 -16.73
C LEU A 43 -7.96 -8.13 -16.39
N LEU A 44 -8.49 -6.96 -15.96
CA LEU A 44 -9.91 -6.74 -15.70
C LEU A 44 -10.54 -5.84 -16.76
N GLY A 45 -10.81 -6.47 -17.90
CA GLY A 45 -11.42 -5.82 -19.06
C GLY A 45 -10.38 -5.16 -19.97
N TRP A 46 -10.44 -5.51 -21.25
CA TRP A 46 -9.55 -4.98 -22.28
C TRP A 46 -10.32 -4.14 -23.28
N ASP A 47 -9.91 -2.87 -23.43
CA ASP A 47 -10.40 -1.99 -24.47
C ASP A 47 -9.65 -2.30 -25.77
N LYS A 48 -10.32 -3.00 -26.68
CA LYS A 48 -9.75 -3.39 -27.99
C LYS A 48 -9.46 -2.19 -28.90
N VAL A 49 -10.14 -1.06 -28.70
CA VAL A 49 -9.98 0.15 -29.53
C VAL A 49 -8.78 0.93 -29.03
N ASN A 50 -8.77 1.30 -27.75
CA ASN A 50 -7.71 2.12 -27.15
C ASN A 50 -6.48 1.32 -26.69
N LYS A 51 -6.47 -0.01 -26.91
CA LYS A 51 -5.40 -0.94 -26.52
C LYS A 51 -4.95 -0.74 -25.06
N SER A 52 -5.92 -0.69 -24.15
CA SER A 52 -5.67 -0.40 -22.74
C SER A 52 -6.61 -1.16 -21.81
N TRP A 53 -6.20 -1.27 -20.54
CA TRP A 53 -7.01 -1.89 -19.50
C TRP A 53 -8.13 -0.95 -19.07
N ILE A 54 -9.37 -1.43 -19.13
CA ILE A 54 -10.56 -0.63 -18.85
C ILE A 54 -10.50 -0.12 -17.41
N LEU A 55 -10.23 -1.00 -16.45
CA LEU A 55 -10.18 -0.63 -15.04
C LEU A 55 -9.03 0.35 -14.75
N THR A 56 -7.84 0.13 -15.32
CA THR A 56 -6.73 1.09 -15.19
C THR A 56 -7.14 2.49 -15.65
N ASN A 57 -7.81 2.62 -16.79
CA ASN A 57 -8.28 3.91 -17.28
C ASN A 57 -9.32 4.56 -16.35
N LYS A 58 -10.17 3.76 -15.72
CA LYS A 58 -11.17 4.25 -14.75
C LYS A 58 -10.55 4.66 -13.41
N LEU A 59 -9.44 4.03 -13.00
CA LEU A 59 -8.73 4.33 -11.77
C LEU A 59 -7.85 5.58 -11.87
N ARG A 60 -7.26 5.86 -13.04
CA ARG A 60 -6.42 7.05 -13.27
C ARG A 60 -7.01 8.37 -12.75
N PRO A 61 -8.26 8.75 -13.08
CA PRO A 61 -8.83 10.01 -12.59
C PRO A 61 -9.14 10.00 -11.09
N LEU A 62 -9.08 8.84 -10.42
CA LEU A 62 -9.29 8.72 -8.97
C LEU A 62 -7.98 8.87 -8.19
N VAL A 63 -6.82 8.98 -8.84
CA VAL A 63 -5.54 9.15 -8.16
C VAL A 63 -5.51 10.51 -7.47
N ILE A 64 -5.31 10.50 -6.15
CA ILE A 64 -5.28 11.69 -5.31
C ILE A 64 -4.06 11.67 -4.39
N ALA A 65 -3.51 12.86 -4.16
CA ALA A 65 -2.55 13.10 -3.08
C ALA A 65 -3.31 13.54 -1.82
N ILE A 66 -3.04 12.90 -0.70
CA ILE A 66 -3.75 13.13 0.56
C ILE A 66 -2.76 13.58 1.63
N ASN A 67 -3.02 14.73 2.24
CA ASN A 67 -2.30 15.19 3.42
C ASN A 67 -3.11 14.85 4.67
N TYR A 68 -2.57 14.00 5.55
CA TYR A 68 -3.19 13.65 6.82
C TYR A 68 -2.69 14.61 7.88
N THR A 69 -3.59 15.45 8.41
CA THR A 69 -3.23 16.50 9.36
C THR A 69 -3.79 16.22 10.75
N LYS A 70 -3.03 16.57 11.79
CA LYS A 70 -3.51 16.58 13.18
C LYS A 70 -2.97 17.82 13.88
N ASN A 71 -3.88 18.62 14.42
CA ASN A 71 -3.61 19.94 15.02
C ASN A 71 -2.98 20.94 14.04
N GLY A 72 -3.46 20.95 12.78
CA GLY A 72 -2.97 21.86 11.73
C GLY A 72 -1.65 21.45 11.07
N GLU A 73 -0.98 20.40 11.57
CA GLU A 73 0.29 19.91 11.03
C GLU A 73 0.11 18.63 10.21
N ILE A 74 0.85 18.51 9.11
CA ILE A 74 0.92 17.28 8.31
C ILE A 74 1.65 16.21 9.13
N ARG A 75 0.96 15.09 9.36
CA ARG A 75 1.52 13.90 10.02
C ARG A 75 2.13 12.94 9.02
N PHE A 76 1.46 12.71 7.90
CA PHE A 76 1.97 11.93 6.79
C PHE A 76 1.18 12.25 5.52
N GLN A 77 1.69 11.80 4.38
CA GLN A 77 1.08 12.00 3.08
C GLN A 77 0.99 10.68 2.34
N THR A 78 -0.05 10.50 1.52
CA THR A 78 -0.17 9.32 0.66
C THR A 78 -0.55 9.71 -0.76
N ILE A 79 -0.20 8.84 -1.70
CA ILE A 79 -0.80 8.80 -3.03
C ILE A 79 -1.70 7.56 -3.06
N SER A 80 -3.00 7.78 -3.30
CA SER A 80 -4.02 6.73 -3.22
C SER A 80 -5.10 6.94 -4.27
N PHE A 81 -6.12 6.09 -4.28
CA PHE A 81 -7.34 6.29 -5.06
C PHE A 81 -8.47 6.84 -4.17
N ALA A 82 -9.28 7.75 -4.70
CA ALA A 82 -10.48 8.22 -4.02
C ALA A 82 -11.40 7.02 -3.68
N GLY A 83 -11.73 6.86 -2.40
CA GLY A 83 -12.52 5.73 -1.88
C GLY A 83 -11.69 4.58 -1.28
N LEU A 84 -10.37 4.55 -1.51
CA LEU A 84 -9.46 3.61 -0.85
C LEU A 84 -9.02 4.21 0.49
N ILE A 85 -9.42 3.56 1.59
CA ILE A 85 -9.12 4.03 2.94
C ILE A 85 -7.73 3.58 3.41
N GLY A 86 -7.15 2.52 2.84
CA GLY A 86 -5.77 2.12 3.13
C GLY A 86 -4.74 3.04 2.45
N ALA A 87 -3.46 2.70 2.62
CA ALA A 87 -2.35 3.35 1.96
C ALA A 87 -1.54 2.34 1.14
N ILE A 88 -1.16 2.74 -0.07
CA ILE A 88 -0.31 1.95 -0.99
C ILE A 88 1.07 2.60 -1.13
N THR A 89 1.08 3.94 -1.16
CA THR A 89 2.27 4.78 -1.29
C THR A 89 2.18 5.87 -0.24
N GLY A 90 3.20 6.01 0.59
CA GLY A 90 3.17 6.98 1.67
C GLY A 90 4.54 7.53 2.07
N ILE A 91 4.52 8.72 2.64
CA ILE A 91 5.69 9.36 3.24
C ILE A 91 5.30 9.99 4.57
N LYS A 92 6.12 9.77 5.60
CA LYS A 92 6.10 10.53 6.85
C LYS A 92 7.26 11.53 6.79
N PRO A 93 6.98 12.82 6.54
CA PRO A 93 8.02 13.81 6.25
C PRO A 93 9.14 13.82 7.29
N GLY A 94 10.39 13.77 6.82
CA GLY A 94 11.57 13.76 7.68
C GLY A 94 11.77 12.48 8.50
N ARG A 95 11.01 11.41 8.26
CA ARG A 95 11.11 10.14 9.00
C ARG A 95 11.37 8.95 8.09
N PHE A 96 10.43 8.62 7.20
CA PHE A 96 10.52 7.47 6.31
C PHE A 96 9.48 7.55 5.17
N SER A 97 9.63 6.68 4.18
CA SER A 97 8.73 6.49 3.05
C SER A 97 8.47 5.01 2.81
N ILE A 98 7.28 4.67 2.33
CA ILE A 98 6.83 3.29 2.14
C ILE A 98 6.08 3.13 0.82
N THR A 99 6.32 1.99 0.17
CA THR A 99 5.55 1.54 -0.98
C THR A 99 5.18 0.06 -0.84
N LEU A 100 4.01 -0.29 -1.34
CA LEU A 100 3.47 -1.65 -1.31
C LEU A 100 3.55 -2.29 -2.70
N ASN A 101 4.13 -3.49 -2.76
CA ASN A 101 4.06 -4.35 -3.94
C ASN A 101 3.34 -5.65 -3.58
N THR A 102 2.50 -6.15 -4.50
CA THR A 102 1.89 -7.48 -4.33
C THR A 102 2.94 -8.57 -4.41
N ARG A 103 2.78 -9.60 -3.56
CA ARG A 103 3.53 -10.86 -3.64
C ARG A 103 2.56 -11.97 -4.03
N PHE A 104 2.85 -12.68 -5.11
CA PHE A 104 2.04 -13.83 -5.51
C PHE A 104 2.52 -15.09 -4.79
N ASP A 105 1.58 -15.77 -4.16
CA ASP A 105 1.79 -17.05 -3.48
C ASP A 105 0.59 -17.97 -3.79
N LEU A 106 0.80 -19.29 -3.72
CA LEU A 106 -0.28 -20.26 -3.79
C LEU A 106 -1.27 -20.05 -2.63
N ASN A 107 -0.76 -19.62 -1.47
CA ASN A 107 -1.55 -19.15 -0.35
C ASN A 107 -1.72 -17.61 -0.39
N GLY A 108 -2.36 -17.11 -1.45
CA GLY A 108 -2.59 -15.68 -1.67
C GLY A 108 -3.71 -15.08 -0.80
N GLY A 109 -3.99 -13.77 -0.99
CA GLY A 109 -4.95 -13.01 -0.18
C GLY A 109 -6.38 -13.56 -0.15
N TYR A 110 -6.79 -14.35 -1.15
CA TYR A 110 -8.09 -15.02 -1.16
C TYR A 110 -8.28 -15.99 0.03
N ILE A 111 -7.21 -16.68 0.46
CA ILE A 111 -7.28 -17.58 1.62
C ILE A 111 -7.50 -16.75 2.89
N GLY A 112 -6.72 -15.69 3.10
CA GLY A 112 -6.90 -14.80 4.26
C GLY A 112 -8.28 -14.17 4.31
N ILE A 113 -8.82 -13.73 3.16
CA ILE A 113 -10.20 -13.19 3.08
C ILE A 113 -11.23 -14.26 3.51
N ILE A 114 -11.10 -15.49 3.03
CA ILE A 114 -11.97 -16.61 3.41
C ILE A 114 -11.87 -16.87 4.92
N GLU A 115 -10.66 -16.98 5.47
CA GLU A 115 -10.42 -17.17 6.90
C GLU A 115 -11.07 -16.06 7.74
N TRP A 116 -10.97 -14.81 7.29
CA TRP A 116 -11.54 -13.66 7.97
C TRP A 116 -13.08 -13.68 7.96
N ILE A 117 -13.68 -13.98 6.80
CA ILE A 117 -15.14 -14.08 6.63
C ILE A 117 -15.72 -15.18 7.52
N TYR A 118 -15.12 -16.38 7.49
CA TYR A 118 -15.57 -17.53 8.28
C TYR A 118 -15.13 -17.49 9.74
N ASN A 119 -14.51 -16.40 10.20
CA ASN A 119 -14.05 -16.23 11.58
C ASN A 119 -13.06 -17.32 12.03
N ILE A 120 -12.26 -17.83 11.10
CA ILE A 120 -11.15 -18.78 11.37
C ILE A 120 -9.96 -18.00 11.95
N ASN A 121 -9.64 -16.84 11.37
CA ASN A 121 -8.62 -15.94 11.88
C ASN A 121 -8.95 -14.48 11.55
N ARG A 122 -9.28 -13.69 12.58
CA ARG A 122 -9.58 -12.25 12.46
C ARG A 122 -8.48 -11.34 13.03
N ASN A 123 -7.37 -11.91 13.48
CA ASN A 123 -6.23 -11.15 14.00
C ASN A 123 -5.31 -10.64 12.88
N GLN A 124 -5.65 -10.92 11.62
CA GLN A 124 -4.91 -10.48 10.44
C GLN A 124 -5.35 -9.07 10.01
N SER A 125 -4.40 -8.28 9.52
CA SER A 125 -4.63 -6.96 8.97
C SER A 125 -4.62 -6.97 7.44
N PHE A 126 -5.40 -6.08 6.84
CA PHE A 126 -5.34 -5.81 5.40
C PHE A 126 -4.03 -5.08 5.10
N VAL A 127 -3.33 -5.44 4.03
CA VAL A 127 -1.97 -4.93 3.79
C VAL A 127 -1.95 -3.41 3.63
N THR A 128 -3.00 -2.84 3.04
CA THR A 128 -3.11 -1.38 2.88
C THR A 128 -3.49 -0.66 4.18
N LEU A 129 -4.24 -1.31 5.08
CA LEU A 129 -4.57 -0.76 6.39
C LEU A 129 -3.37 -0.80 7.33
N ALA A 130 -2.59 -1.88 7.31
CA ALA A 130 -1.35 -1.99 8.07
C ALA A 130 -0.39 -0.81 7.75
N ILE A 131 -0.25 -0.41 6.48
CA ILE A 131 0.54 0.77 6.12
C ILE A 131 -0.06 2.05 6.69
N ARG A 132 -1.39 2.22 6.62
CA ARG A 132 -2.05 3.42 7.15
C ARG A 132 -1.89 3.53 8.66
N ASP A 133 -2.01 2.42 9.37
CA ASP A 133 -1.83 2.36 10.82
C ASP A 133 -0.37 2.63 11.21
N MET A 134 0.58 2.05 10.48
CA MET A 134 2.02 2.34 10.64
C MET A 134 2.33 3.82 10.43
N LEU A 135 1.87 4.44 9.35
CA LEU A 135 2.08 5.87 9.08
C LEU A 135 1.50 6.76 10.19
N THR A 136 0.39 6.31 10.78
CA THR A 136 -0.28 7.00 11.88
C THR A 136 0.49 6.86 13.20
N GLY A 137 1.02 5.67 13.50
CA GLY A 137 1.58 5.33 14.81
C GLY A 137 3.11 5.40 14.94
N ALA A 138 3.86 5.00 13.91
CA ALA A 138 5.32 4.91 13.99
C ALA A 138 5.97 6.29 13.82
N GLU A 139 6.88 6.67 14.72
CA GLU A 139 7.53 7.98 14.72
C GLU A 139 8.91 7.98 14.05
N ASN A 140 9.46 6.81 13.77
CA ASN A 140 10.73 6.64 13.07
C ASN A 140 10.77 5.35 12.25
N TYR A 141 11.85 5.20 11.47
CA TYR A 141 12.06 4.07 10.57
C TYR A 141 12.08 2.73 11.31
N ASP A 142 12.76 2.64 12.45
CA ASP A 142 12.93 1.37 13.17
C ASP A 142 11.61 0.88 13.75
N GLU A 143 10.78 1.79 14.29
CA GLU A 143 9.41 1.49 14.73
C GLU A 143 8.53 1.01 13.56
N ALA A 144 8.67 1.63 12.38
CA ALA A 144 7.93 1.22 11.19
C ALA A 144 8.34 -0.19 10.72
N VAL A 145 9.64 -0.50 10.72
CA VAL A 145 10.16 -1.85 10.43
C VAL A 145 9.61 -2.86 11.43
N GLU A 146 9.71 -2.55 12.72
CA GLU A 146 9.29 -3.44 13.81
C GLU A 146 7.79 -3.77 13.71
N TYR A 147 6.94 -2.76 13.49
CA TYR A 147 5.51 -2.97 13.32
C TYR A 147 5.18 -3.84 12.11
N LEU A 148 5.73 -3.50 10.93
CA LEU A 148 5.40 -4.19 9.68
C LEU A 148 5.98 -5.61 9.60
N SER A 149 7.07 -5.88 10.33
CA SER A 149 7.67 -7.23 10.39
C SER A 149 6.91 -8.19 11.30
N LYS A 150 6.02 -7.68 12.16
CA LYS A 150 5.35 -8.47 13.20
C LYS A 150 3.84 -8.57 13.04
N ILE A 151 3.23 -7.63 12.33
CA ILE A 151 1.78 -7.63 12.13
C ILE A 151 1.34 -8.83 11.28
N PRO A 152 0.37 -9.64 11.73
CA PRO A 152 -0.20 -10.68 10.88
C PRO A 152 -0.98 -10.06 9.71
N LEU A 153 -0.76 -10.55 8.48
CA LEU A 153 -1.38 -10.00 7.26
C LEU A 153 -2.34 -11.00 6.62
N LEU A 154 -3.39 -10.47 5.98
CA LEU A 154 -4.37 -11.23 5.20
C LEU A 154 -3.80 -11.77 3.88
N ALA A 155 -2.87 -11.03 3.31
CA ALA A 155 -2.28 -11.36 2.02
C ALA A 155 -0.75 -11.21 2.09
N PRO A 156 0.00 -12.06 1.37
CA PRO A 156 1.42 -11.87 1.21
C PRO A 156 1.69 -10.58 0.43
N CYS A 157 2.69 -9.83 0.85
CA CYS A 157 3.08 -8.60 0.14
C CYS A 157 4.60 -8.35 0.24
N TYR A 158 5.04 -7.26 -0.36
CA TYR A 158 6.33 -6.68 -0.07
C TYR A 158 6.12 -5.23 0.37
N TYR A 159 6.54 -4.91 1.59
CA TYR A 159 6.71 -3.53 2.00
C TYR A 159 8.13 -3.10 1.69
N ILE A 160 8.27 -2.08 0.84
CA ILE A 160 9.54 -1.43 0.59
C ILE A 160 9.53 -0.17 1.45
N LEU A 161 10.42 -0.11 2.44
CA LEU A 161 10.51 0.96 3.41
C LEU A 161 11.89 1.59 3.33
N ALA A 162 11.93 2.92 3.36
CA ALA A 162 13.17 3.68 3.32
C ALA A 162 13.14 4.82 4.37
N GLY A 163 14.17 4.91 5.19
CA GLY A 163 14.35 5.95 6.21
C GLY A 163 15.01 7.20 5.64
N ILE A 164 15.60 8.00 6.52
CA ILE A 164 16.33 9.23 6.16
C ILE A 164 17.84 9.14 6.37
N LYS A 165 18.32 8.10 7.06
CA LYS A 165 19.75 7.89 7.30
C LYS A 165 20.31 6.87 6.33
N SER A 166 21.59 7.04 5.98
CA SER A 166 22.36 6.06 5.20
C SER A 166 22.14 4.63 5.71
N GLY A 167 21.84 3.70 4.81
CA GLY A 167 21.59 2.30 5.11
C GLY A 167 20.18 1.95 5.63
N GLN A 168 19.31 2.94 5.90
CA GLN A 168 17.92 2.67 6.30
C GLN A 168 17.05 2.29 5.10
N VAL A 169 17.23 1.08 4.61
CA VAL A 169 16.43 0.49 3.52
C VAL A 169 16.03 -0.92 3.90
N SER A 170 14.75 -1.26 3.75
CA SER A 170 14.26 -2.61 4.03
C SER A 170 13.19 -3.04 3.03
N LYS A 171 13.26 -4.31 2.69
CA LYS A 171 12.19 -5.06 2.01
C LYS A 171 11.65 -6.06 3.02
N LEU A 172 10.42 -5.85 3.48
CA LEU A 172 9.74 -6.71 4.45
C LEU A 172 8.73 -7.61 3.72
N PHE A 173 8.45 -8.78 4.31
CA PHE A 173 7.62 -9.85 3.75
C PHE A 173 6.35 -10.04 4.58
#